data_AF-A0A1M5TMN8-F1
#
_entry.id   AF-A0A1M5TMN8-F1
#
_cell.length_a   1.000
_cell.length_b   1.000
_cell.length_c   1.000
_cell.angle_alpha   90.00
_cell.angle_beta   90.00
_cell.angle_gamma   90.00
#
_symmetry.space_group_name_H-M   'P 1'
#
loop_
_entity.id
_entity.type
_entity.pdbx_description
1 polymer ?
#
loop_
_entity_poly.entity_id
_entity_poly.type
_entity_poly.pdbx_seq_one_letter_code
_entity_poly.pdbx_strand_id
1 'polypeptide(L)'
;MDKNFLEVINYSEEEILMYRNILKDKFKEKSLNINDNYFNNIVPLDLKILFKLYDEVFFKSFCVNNNISPNFSVSKKLSKVAGKTIYMKTKEGPLIKEEYEIRIGLRFFLNFKEKNAESRVCGVIVQDSLEALLYVFEHELCHLLEFYIYKSSNCKRKRFQEISRKLFNHKGIYHELKVS
;
A
#
# COMPACT_ATOMS: atom_id res chain seq x y z
N MET A 1 -4.58 -0.40 -22.65
CA MET A 1 -3.98 -0.32 -21.30
C MET A 1 -3.87 1.15 -20.95
N ASP A 2 -4.75 1.61 -20.07
CA ASP A 2 -4.96 3.03 -19.79
C ASP A 2 -3.80 3.67 -19.02
N LYS A 3 -2.71 3.98 -19.73
CA LYS A 3 -1.68 4.92 -19.25
C LYS A 3 -2.29 6.26 -18.82
N ASN A 4 -3.43 6.62 -19.42
CA ASN A 4 -4.20 7.82 -19.17
C ASN A 4 -4.57 7.99 -17.67
N PHE A 5 -4.79 6.90 -16.93
CA PHE A 5 -5.14 6.97 -15.51
C PHE A 5 -4.11 7.75 -14.67
N LEU A 6 -2.81 7.43 -14.81
CA LEU A 6 -1.74 8.09 -14.05
C LEU A 6 -1.42 9.51 -14.57
N GLU A 7 -1.84 9.82 -15.79
CA GLU A 7 -1.69 11.16 -16.37
C GLU A 7 -2.74 12.13 -15.81
N VAL A 8 -3.97 11.64 -15.59
CA VAL A 8 -5.11 12.42 -15.11
C VAL A 8 -5.16 12.55 -13.59
N ILE A 9 -4.60 11.59 -12.84
CA ILE A 9 -4.56 11.67 -11.39
C ILE A 9 -3.49 12.64 -10.91
N ASN A 10 -3.93 13.63 -10.13
CA ASN A 10 -3.09 14.52 -9.36
C ASN A 10 -3.93 15.13 -8.23
N TYR A 11 -3.78 14.60 -7.02
CA TYR A 11 -4.49 15.11 -5.84
C TYR A 11 -3.67 16.18 -5.13
N SER A 12 -4.36 17.19 -4.61
CA SER A 12 -3.80 18.16 -3.66
C SER A 12 -3.46 17.52 -2.32
N GLU A 13 -2.66 18.19 -1.50
CA GLU A 13 -2.32 17.67 -0.16
C GLU A 13 -3.58 17.57 0.72
N GLU A 14 -4.50 18.52 0.59
CA GLU A 14 -5.78 18.55 1.29
C GLU A 14 -6.67 17.36 0.91
N GLU A 15 -6.80 17.06 -0.39
CA GLU A 15 -7.56 15.90 -0.87
C GLU A 15 -6.98 14.59 -0.34
N ILE A 16 -5.65 14.45 -0.39
CA ILE A 16 -4.96 13.24 0.08
C ILE A 16 -5.21 13.04 1.58
N LEU A 17 -5.13 14.10 2.39
CA LEU A 17 -5.40 14.01 3.82
C LEU A 17 -6.87 13.66 4.09
N MET A 18 -7.80 14.30 3.38
CA MET A 18 -9.23 14.00 3.49
C MET A 18 -9.52 12.53 3.13
N TYR A 19 -8.96 12.03 2.03
CA TYR A 19 -9.13 10.65 1.57
C TYR A 19 -8.53 9.65 2.55
N ARG A 20 -7.36 9.93 3.13
CA ARG A 20 -6.80 9.08 4.18
C ARG A 20 -7.69 9.00 5.41
N ASN A 21 -8.30 10.12 5.83
CA ASN A 21 -9.21 10.12 6.98
C ASN A 21 -10.46 9.30 6.70
N ILE A 22 -11.11 9.51 5.54
CA ILE A 22 -12.27 8.71 5.11
C ILE A 22 -11.91 7.21 5.05
N LEU A 23 -10.73 6.88 4.51
CA LEU A 23 -10.26 5.52 4.39
C LEU A 23 -9.96 4.90 5.76
N LYS A 24 -9.32 5.63 6.68
CA LYS A 24 -9.09 5.19 8.07
C LYS A 24 -10.40 4.82 8.75
N ASP A 25 -11.39 5.70 8.67
CA ASP A 25 -12.68 5.49 9.34
C ASP A 25 -13.43 4.29 8.75
N LYS A 26 -13.57 4.24 7.41
CA LYS A 26 -14.18 3.09 6.72
C LYS A 26 -13.43 1.77 7.00
N PHE A 27 -12.11 1.82 7.14
CA PHE A 27 -11.32 0.61 7.41
C PHE A 27 -11.57 0.10 8.83
N LYS A 28 -11.63 1.00 9.81
CA LYS A 28 -11.97 0.66 11.20
C LYS A 28 -13.36 0.06 11.36
N GLU A 29 -14.32 0.54 10.56
CA GLU A 29 -15.68 0.00 10.56
C GLU A 29 -15.77 -1.40 9.94
N LYS A 30 -14.95 -1.69 8.93
CA LYS A 30 -15.06 -2.91 8.12
C LYS A 30 -14.13 -4.03 8.56
N SER A 31 -12.98 -3.71 9.15
CA SER A 31 -12.02 -4.71 9.60
C SER A 31 -12.41 -5.25 10.97
N LEU A 32 -12.33 -6.58 11.14
CA LEU A 32 -12.56 -7.22 12.43
C LEU A 32 -11.33 -7.12 13.35
N ASN A 33 -10.13 -6.91 12.79
CA ASN A 33 -8.88 -6.85 13.56
C ASN A 33 -8.37 -5.42 13.77
N ILE A 34 -8.84 -4.48 12.96
CA ILE A 34 -8.44 -3.06 12.98
C ILE A 34 -9.69 -2.25 13.27
N ASN A 35 -9.88 -1.83 14.52
CA ASN A 35 -10.98 -0.98 14.94
C ASN A 35 -10.51 0.28 15.68
N ASP A 36 -9.19 0.46 15.81
CA ASP A 36 -8.54 1.61 16.44
C ASP A 36 -7.25 1.97 15.67
N ASN A 37 -6.58 3.04 16.07
CA ASN A 37 -5.30 3.50 15.54
C ASN A 37 -4.14 2.53 15.85
N TYR A 38 -4.28 1.71 16.89
CA TYR A 38 -3.30 0.70 17.27
C TYR A 38 -3.88 -0.70 17.08
N PHE A 39 -3.07 -1.61 16.55
CA PHE A 39 -3.46 -3.01 16.39
C PHE A 39 -2.28 -3.94 16.63
N ASN A 40 -2.58 -5.16 17.08
CA ASN A 40 -1.58 -6.21 17.33
C ASN A 40 -1.69 -7.38 16.35
N ASN A 41 -2.67 -7.34 15.45
CA ASN A 41 -2.86 -8.37 14.45
C ASN A 41 -3.46 -7.76 13.18
N ILE A 42 -3.10 -8.35 12.05
CA ILE A 42 -3.75 -8.11 10.76
C ILE A 42 -3.74 -9.42 9.98
N VAL A 43 -4.81 -9.69 9.24
CA VAL A 43 -4.91 -10.89 8.40
C VAL A 43 -5.09 -10.52 6.94
N PRO A 44 -4.89 -11.46 5.98
CA PRO A 44 -5.03 -11.18 4.55
C PRO A 44 -6.38 -10.56 4.16
N LEU A 45 -7.46 -10.91 4.87
CA LEU A 45 -8.79 -10.35 4.62
C LEU A 45 -8.83 -8.83 4.90
N ASP A 46 -8.14 -8.35 5.94
CA ASP A 46 -8.07 -6.93 6.26
C ASP A 46 -7.33 -6.17 5.14
N LEU A 47 -6.24 -6.73 4.61
CA LEU A 47 -5.52 -6.14 3.47
C LEU A 47 -6.38 -6.09 2.20
N LYS A 48 -7.22 -7.11 1.98
CA LYS A 48 -8.19 -7.12 0.87
C LYS A 48 -9.26 -6.04 1.03
N ILE A 49 -9.75 -5.82 2.26
CA ILE A 49 -10.68 -4.72 2.55
C ILE A 49 -9.98 -3.39 2.27
N LEU A 50 -8.76 -3.21 2.77
CA LEU A 50 -7.96 -2.00 2.59
C LEU A 50 -7.72 -1.69 1.12
N PHE A 51 -7.37 -2.69 0.31
CA PHE A 51 -7.21 -2.55 -1.15
C PHE A 51 -8.48 -2.04 -1.83
N LYS A 52 -9.65 -2.61 -1.49
CA LYS A 52 -10.93 -2.18 -2.07
C LYS A 52 -11.24 -0.72 -1.71
N LEU A 53 -10.94 -0.31 -0.48
CA LEU A 53 -11.12 1.07 -0.04
C LEU A 53 -10.18 2.03 -0.79
N TYR A 54 -8.93 1.66 -1.02
CA TYR A 54 -8.01 2.45 -1.85
C TYR A 54 -8.50 2.55 -3.30
N ASP A 55 -9.01 1.45 -3.86
CA ASP A 55 -9.54 1.48 -5.22
C ASP A 55 -10.75 2.41 -5.36
N GLU A 56 -11.66 2.38 -4.39
CA GLU A 56 -12.83 3.25 -4.32
C GLU A 56 -12.43 4.73 -4.13
N VAL A 57 -11.59 5.02 -3.14
CA VAL A 57 -11.32 6.39 -2.68
C VAL A 57 -10.25 7.08 -3.55
N PHE A 58 -9.13 6.41 -3.81
CA PHE A 58 -7.99 7.01 -4.51
C PHE A 58 -7.96 6.67 -5.99
N PHE A 59 -8.37 5.47 -6.39
CA PHE A 59 -8.16 4.99 -7.76
C PHE A 59 -9.40 5.06 -8.64
N LYS A 60 -10.53 5.62 -8.16
CA LYS A 60 -11.75 5.79 -8.97
C LYS A 60 -12.19 4.48 -9.66
N SER A 61 -12.10 3.37 -8.93
CA SER A 61 -12.40 2.00 -9.40
C SER A 61 -11.52 1.49 -10.53
N PHE A 62 -10.33 2.07 -10.75
CA PHE A 62 -9.40 1.66 -11.80
C PHE A 62 -9.03 0.18 -11.69
N CYS A 63 -8.75 -0.33 -10.49
CA CYS A 63 -8.34 -1.72 -10.31
C CYS A 63 -9.48 -2.68 -10.65
N VAL A 64 -10.69 -2.44 -10.14
CA VAL A 64 -11.88 -3.22 -10.51
C VAL A 64 -12.12 -3.18 -12.02
N ASN A 65 -12.11 -2.00 -12.64
CA ASN A 65 -12.39 -1.84 -14.07
C ASN A 65 -11.34 -2.52 -14.97
N ASN A 66 -10.13 -2.75 -14.44
CA ASN A 66 -9.02 -3.38 -15.14
C ASN A 66 -8.73 -4.82 -14.65
N ASN A 67 -9.62 -5.42 -13.85
CA ASN A 67 -9.47 -6.74 -13.26
C ASN A 67 -8.14 -6.95 -12.49
N ILE A 68 -7.65 -5.90 -11.84
CA ILE A 68 -6.46 -5.95 -11.00
C ILE A 68 -6.86 -6.51 -9.64
N SER A 69 -6.53 -7.78 -9.40
CA SER A 69 -6.84 -8.48 -8.15
C SER A 69 -5.59 -9.17 -7.60
N PRO A 70 -4.75 -8.47 -6.81
CA PRO A 70 -3.58 -9.08 -6.18
C PRO A 70 -4.00 -10.06 -5.08
N ASN A 71 -3.12 -11.03 -4.81
CA ASN A 71 -3.16 -11.84 -3.59
C ASN A 71 -2.64 -11.01 -2.41
N PHE A 72 -3.08 -11.36 -1.19
CA PHE A 72 -2.64 -10.71 0.03
C PHE A 72 -2.07 -11.72 1.00
N SER A 73 -0.97 -11.36 1.66
CA SER A 73 -0.40 -12.18 2.72
C SER A 73 0.20 -11.34 3.84
N VAL A 74 0.28 -11.95 5.02
CA VAL A 74 0.90 -11.36 6.20
C VAL A 74 2.05 -12.24 6.64
N SER A 75 3.24 -11.65 6.78
CA SER A 75 4.46 -12.35 7.15
C SER A 75 4.91 -11.97 8.54
N LYS A 76 5.14 -12.98 9.38
CA LYS A 76 5.86 -12.83 10.66
C LYS A 76 7.38 -12.90 10.49
N LYS A 77 7.87 -13.26 9.31
CA LYS A 77 9.31 -13.47 9.03
C LYS A 77 10.00 -12.26 8.41
N LEU A 78 9.24 -11.31 7.85
CA LEU A 78 9.84 -10.09 7.29
C LEU A 78 10.49 -9.28 8.42
N SER A 79 11.77 -8.95 8.23
CA SER A 79 12.58 -8.21 9.19
C SER A 79 13.33 -7.01 8.58
N LYS A 80 13.36 -6.91 7.25
CA LYS A 80 14.06 -5.82 6.54
C LYS A 80 13.13 -4.78 5.91
N VAL A 81 11.92 -5.19 5.52
CA VAL A 81 10.94 -4.33 4.86
C VAL A 81 9.56 -4.60 5.43
N ALA A 82 8.79 -3.53 5.67
CA ALA A 82 7.45 -3.62 6.25
C ALA A 82 6.38 -4.07 5.25
N GLY A 83 6.62 -3.86 3.96
CA GLY A 83 5.79 -4.32 2.85
C GLY A 83 6.65 -4.86 1.72
N LYS A 84 6.01 -5.62 0.83
CA LYS A 84 6.57 -5.99 -0.47
C LYS A 84 5.48 -6.36 -1.47
N THR A 85 5.53 -5.74 -2.64
CA THR A 85 4.79 -6.17 -3.83
C THR A 85 5.63 -7.16 -4.64
N ILE A 86 5.04 -8.30 -4.97
CA ILE A 86 5.64 -9.37 -5.76
C ILE A 86 4.86 -9.46 -7.08
N TYR A 87 5.59 -9.46 -8.20
CA TYR A 87 5.05 -9.68 -9.53
C TYR A 87 5.66 -10.97 -10.08
N MET A 88 4.79 -11.90 -10.47
CA MET A 88 5.16 -13.19 -11.05
C MET A 88 4.58 -13.30 -12.44
N LYS A 89 5.39 -13.88 -13.34
CA LYS A 89 5.01 -14.14 -14.71
C LYS A 89 5.29 -15.61 -15.01
N THR A 90 4.25 -16.40 -15.17
CA THR A 90 4.35 -17.83 -15.48
C THR A 90 3.90 -18.07 -16.92
N LYS A 91 4.58 -18.99 -17.60
CA LYS A 91 4.12 -19.51 -18.90
C LYS A 91 3.30 -20.76 -18.63
N GLU A 92 2.04 -20.75 -19.06
CA GLU A 92 1.14 -21.88 -19.02
C GLU A 92 0.76 -22.24 -20.48
N GLY A 93 1.63 -23.03 -21.12
CA GLY A 93 1.53 -23.32 -22.55
C GLY A 93 1.73 -22.05 -23.41
N PRO A 94 0.80 -21.70 -24.32
CA PRO A 94 0.88 -20.47 -25.11
C PRO A 94 0.49 -19.21 -24.30
N LEU A 95 -0.10 -19.37 -23.11
CA LEU A 95 -0.58 -18.27 -22.29
C LEU A 95 0.50 -17.79 -21.33
N ILE A 96 0.47 -16.48 -21.08
CA ILE A 96 1.26 -15.84 -20.04
C ILE A 96 0.28 -15.45 -18.93
N LYS A 97 0.48 -16.02 -17.75
CA LYS A 97 -0.25 -15.65 -16.55
C LYS A 97 0.57 -14.66 -15.75
N GLU A 98 -0.06 -13.55 -15.38
CA GLU A 98 0.53 -12.50 -14.55
C GLU A 98 -0.17 -12.50 -13.19
N GLU A 99 0.61 -12.62 -12.12
CA GLU A 99 0.09 -12.64 -10.76
C GLU A 99 0.80 -11.57 -9.92
N TYR A 100 0.02 -10.94 -9.03
CA TYR A 100 0.51 -9.91 -8.12
C TYR A 100 0.21 -10.34 -6.69
N GLU A 101 1.12 -10.05 -5.77
CA GLU A 101 0.90 -10.25 -4.33
C GLU A 101 1.40 -9.03 -3.56
N ILE A 102 0.59 -8.52 -2.62
CA ILE A 102 1.03 -7.56 -1.61
C ILE A 102 1.20 -8.31 -0.29
N ARG A 103 2.43 -8.31 0.21
CA ARG A 103 2.82 -8.97 1.46
C ARG A 103 3.22 -7.96 2.52
N ILE A 104 2.58 -8.01 3.69
CA ILE A 104 2.85 -7.09 4.80
C ILE A 104 3.54 -7.80 5.96
N GLY A 105 4.56 -7.17 6.54
CA GLY A 105 5.32 -7.67 7.69
C GLY A 105 4.69 -7.26 9.02
N LEU A 106 3.98 -8.17 9.69
CA LEU A 106 3.25 -7.84 10.94
C LEU A 106 4.16 -7.26 12.03
N ARG A 107 5.40 -7.76 12.16
CA ARG A 107 6.34 -7.38 13.24
C ARG A 107 6.68 -5.89 13.30
N PHE A 108 6.56 -5.18 12.18
CA PHE A 108 6.83 -3.74 12.12
C PHE A 108 5.76 -2.91 12.83
N PHE A 109 4.56 -3.46 12.98
CA PHE A 109 3.40 -2.80 13.56
C PHE A 109 3.14 -3.22 15.01
N LEU A 110 3.77 -4.32 15.47
CA LEU A 110 3.64 -4.79 16.85
C LEU A 110 4.32 -3.86 17.84
N ASN A 111 3.70 -3.69 19.01
CA ASN A 111 4.18 -2.89 20.13
C ASN A 111 4.49 -1.43 19.72
N PHE A 112 3.78 -0.89 18.72
CA PHE A 112 4.04 0.44 18.19
C PHE A 112 3.88 1.53 19.26
N LYS A 113 2.88 1.38 20.13
CA LYS A 113 2.60 2.30 21.24
C LYS A 113 3.75 2.40 22.26
N GLU A 114 4.52 1.32 22.40
CA GLU A 114 5.67 1.23 23.31
C GLU A 114 6.95 1.78 22.65
N LYS A 115 6.94 1.91 21.31
CA LYS A 115 8.04 2.43 20.48
C LYS A 115 7.85 3.93 20.22
N ASN A 116 8.01 4.77 21.25
CA ASN A 116 8.26 6.22 21.06
C ASN A 116 9.72 6.41 20.60
N ALA A 117 10.10 7.22 19.61
CA ALA A 117 9.43 8.22 18.78
C ALA A 117 10.18 8.28 17.42
N GLU A 118 9.57 8.86 16.38
CA GLU A 118 10.16 9.09 15.03
C GLU A 118 10.19 7.90 14.05
N SER A 119 9.26 6.94 14.15
CA SER A 119 9.05 6.01 13.03
C SER A 119 8.68 6.79 11.76
N ARG A 120 9.41 6.55 10.67
CA ARG A 120 9.20 7.25 9.40
C ARG A 120 8.82 6.26 8.29
N VAL A 121 7.83 6.61 7.48
CA VAL A 121 7.44 5.84 6.30
C VAL A 121 7.27 6.82 5.15
N CYS A 122 7.90 6.54 4.00
CA CYS A 122 7.81 7.38 2.81
C CYS A 122 8.10 8.86 3.07
N GLY A 123 9.05 9.14 3.97
CA GLY A 123 9.45 10.49 4.34
C GLY A 123 8.56 11.17 5.40
N VAL A 124 7.50 10.52 5.90
CA VAL A 124 6.55 11.08 6.87
C VAL A 124 6.69 10.41 8.24
N ILE A 125 6.68 11.20 9.31
CA ILE A 125 6.63 10.69 10.68
C ILE A 125 5.22 10.19 10.95
N VAL A 126 5.07 8.91 11.27
CA VAL A 126 3.79 8.28 11.54
C VAL A 126 3.55 8.18 13.05
N GLN A 127 2.31 8.43 13.47
CA GLN A 127 1.92 8.56 14.88
C GLN A 127 1.47 7.24 15.50
N ASP A 128 0.91 6.35 14.68
CA ASP A 128 0.31 5.10 15.13
C ASP A 128 0.53 3.95 14.13
N SER A 129 0.24 2.71 14.55
CA SER A 129 0.50 1.54 13.71
C SER A 129 -0.41 1.48 12.48
N LEU A 130 -1.63 2.03 12.59
CA LEU A 130 -2.56 2.14 11.46
C LEU A 130 -2.03 3.10 10.40
N GLU A 131 -1.58 4.29 10.78
CA GLU A 131 -0.96 5.25 9.88
C GLU A 131 0.29 4.66 9.22
N ALA A 132 1.15 4.00 10.01
CA ALA A 132 2.30 3.28 9.48
C ALA A 132 1.89 2.25 8.42
N LEU A 133 0.84 1.46 8.69
CA LEU A 133 0.31 0.47 7.76
C LEU A 133 -0.20 1.14 6.48
N LEU A 134 -0.93 2.25 6.58
CA LEU A 134 -1.44 2.97 5.41
C LEU A 134 -0.31 3.43 4.50
N TYR A 135 0.71 4.10 5.03
CA TYR A 135 1.84 4.57 4.20
C TYR A 135 2.64 3.42 3.57
N VAL A 136 2.86 2.32 4.32
CA VAL A 136 3.51 1.12 3.76
C VAL A 136 2.64 0.54 2.64
N PHE A 137 1.34 0.41 2.85
CA PHE A 137 0.43 -0.17 1.87
C PHE A 137 0.33 0.70 0.62
N GLU A 138 0.24 2.02 0.75
CA GLU A 138 0.28 2.98 -0.36
C GLU A 138 1.54 2.80 -1.23
N HIS A 139 2.70 2.62 -0.59
CA HIS A 139 3.95 2.37 -1.31
C HIS A 139 3.87 1.09 -2.14
N GLU A 140 3.33 0.02 -1.55
CA GLU A 140 3.12 -1.25 -2.25
C GLU A 140 2.08 -1.14 -3.38
N LEU A 141 1.05 -0.30 -3.22
CA LEU A 141 0.08 -0.01 -4.27
C LEU A 141 0.72 0.76 -5.44
N CYS A 142 1.64 1.69 -5.18
CA CYS A 142 2.42 2.32 -6.24
C CYS A 142 3.23 1.28 -7.04
N HIS A 143 3.84 0.30 -6.35
CA HIS A 143 4.53 -0.81 -7.02
C HIS A 143 3.57 -1.64 -7.87
N LEU A 144 2.38 -1.97 -7.34
CA LEU A 144 1.36 -2.72 -8.06
C LEU A 144 0.93 -2.01 -9.35
N LEU A 145 0.60 -0.72 -9.27
CA LEU A 145 0.20 0.09 -10.43
C LEU A 145 1.33 0.19 -11.45
N GLU A 146 2.57 0.39 -11.00
CA GLU A 146 3.72 0.48 -11.89
C GLU A 146 4.01 -0.85 -12.60
N PHE A 147 3.95 -1.98 -11.88
CA PHE A 147 4.05 -3.30 -12.49
C PHE A 147 2.90 -3.56 -13.48
N TYR A 148 1.66 -3.20 -13.13
CA TYR A 148 0.51 -3.43 -14.02
C TYR A 148 0.67 -2.69 -15.34
N ILE A 149 1.02 -1.39 -15.29
CA ILE A 149 1.06 -0.49 -16.45
C ILE A 149 2.36 -0.64 -17.26
N TYR A 150 3.50 -0.83 -16.59
CA TYR A 150 4.83 -0.78 -17.21
C TYR A 150 5.61 -2.10 -17.12
N LYS A 151 5.05 -3.15 -16.52
CA LYS A 151 5.66 -4.49 -16.35
C LYS A 151 7.00 -4.49 -15.63
N SER A 152 7.32 -3.39 -14.95
CA SER A 152 8.55 -3.15 -14.23
C SER A 152 8.30 -2.10 -13.16
N SER A 153 8.96 -2.23 -12.01
CA SER A 153 8.80 -1.26 -10.95
C SER A 153 10.10 -1.00 -10.18
N ASN A 154 10.34 0.26 -9.81
CA ASN A 154 11.54 0.66 -9.05
C ASN A 154 11.33 2.00 -8.35
N CYS A 155 11.29 1.98 -7.01
CA CYS A 155 11.03 3.16 -6.19
C CYS A 155 12.10 4.26 -6.28
N LYS A 156 13.31 3.94 -6.75
CA LYS A 156 14.38 4.92 -6.99
C LYS A 156 14.23 5.66 -8.32
N ARG A 157 13.32 5.24 -9.20
CA ARG A 157 13.13 5.86 -10.52
C ARG A 157 12.08 6.97 -10.45
N LYS A 158 12.27 8.00 -11.27
CA LYS A 158 11.40 9.18 -11.37
C LYS A 158 9.93 8.81 -11.53
N ARG A 159 9.63 7.82 -12.37
CA ARG A 159 8.26 7.35 -12.63
C ARG A 159 7.54 6.89 -11.36
N PHE A 160 8.16 6.05 -10.55
CA PHE A 160 7.56 5.62 -9.27
C PHE A 160 7.35 6.83 -8.35
N GLN A 161 8.35 7.70 -8.23
CA GLN A 161 8.28 8.88 -7.37
C GLN A 161 7.18 9.86 -7.81
N GLU A 162 6.95 10.00 -9.11
CA GLU A 162 5.84 10.79 -9.64
C GLU A 162 4.49 10.16 -9.28
N ILE A 163 4.36 8.83 -9.40
CA ILE A 163 3.13 8.10 -9.01
C ILE A 163 2.85 8.29 -7.52
N SER A 164 3.84 8.02 -6.66
CA SER A 164 3.67 8.09 -5.20
C SER A 164 3.42 9.52 -4.72
N ARG A 165 4.05 10.53 -5.35
CA ARG A 165 3.79 11.94 -5.04
C ARG A 165 2.38 12.37 -5.47
N LYS A 166 1.96 12.04 -6.69
CA LYS A 166 0.64 12.47 -7.22
C LYS A 166 -0.55 11.81 -6.51
N LEU A 167 -0.39 10.54 -6.12
CA LEU A 167 -1.45 9.78 -5.44
C LEU A 167 -1.49 10.05 -3.94
N PHE A 168 -0.32 10.13 -3.30
CA PHE A 168 -0.22 10.01 -1.84
C PHE A 168 0.70 11.06 -1.19
N ASN A 169 1.28 11.99 -1.97
CA ASN A 169 2.23 12.98 -1.48
C ASN A 169 3.39 12.38 -0.67
N HIS A 170 3.91 11.23 -1.11
CA HIS A 170 5.09 10.62 -0.48
C HIS A 170 6.31 11.54 -0.64
N LYS A 171 7.04 11.77 0.44
CA LYS A 171 8.24 12.63 0.50
C LYS A 171 9.55 11.84 0.44
N GLY A 172 9.46 10.52 0.52
CA GLY A 172 10.58 9.58 0.46
C GLY A 172 10.13 8.23 -0.11
N ILE A 173 11.08 7.30 -0.23
CA ILE A 173 10.88 6.04 -0.96
C ILE A 173 11.15 4.79 -0.12
N TYR A 174 11.32 4.94 1.20
CA TYR A 174 11.72 3.87 2.10
C TYR A 174 10.71 3.66 3.23
N HIS A 175 10.62 2.41 3.69
CA HIS A 175 9.96 2.03 4.94
C HIS A 175 10.99 2.09 6.06
N GLU A 176 11.16 3.23 6.71
CA GLU A 176 12.12 3.40 7.81
C GLU A 176 11.52 2.92 9.14
N LEU A 177 10.90 1.74 9.10
CA LEU A 177 10.37 1.04 10.26
C LEU A 177 11.39 0.02 10.75
N LYS A 178 11.54 -0.10 12.07
CA LYS A 178 12.43 -1.08 12.69
C LYS A 178 11.62 -2.19 13.33
N VAL A 179 11.99 -3.44 13.07
CA VAL A 179 11.51 -4.58 13.86
C VAL A 179 12.19 -4.56 15.22
N SER A 180 11.42 -4.87 16.26
CA SER A 180 11.92 -5.28 17.57
C SER A 180 12.40 -6.71 17.54
#